data_AF-A0A4Y7UAJ2-F1
#
_entry.id   AF-A0A4Y7UAJ2-F1
#
_cell.length_a   1.000
_cell.length_b   1.000
_cell.length_c   1.000
_cell.angle_alpha   90.00
_cell.angle_beta   90.00
_cell.angle_gamma   90.00
#
_symmetry.space_group_name_H-M   'P 1'
#
loop_
_entity.id
_entity.type
_entity.pdbx_description
1 polymer ?
#
loop_
_entity_poly.entity_id
_entity_poly.type
_entity_poly.pdbx_seq_one_letter_code
_entity_poly.pdbx_strand_id
1 'polypeptide(L)'
;MTNFFKTNIGRLRILGFLEGLSLLILIFIAVPLKYIFDNPSLTKMMGPIHGALFLLFIFNALSVGVEQNWKFKTTTSKVLLACIIPFGTFYIDHKILRKSKLKINNKVCKPI
;
A
#
# COMPACT_ATOMS: atom_id res chain seq x y z
N MET A 1 2.60 -1.25 -21.86
CA MET A 1 2.36 -1.64 -20.45
C MET A 1 3.49 -1.21 -19.49
N THR A 2 4.24 -0.14 -19.77
CA THR A 2 5.41 0.29 -18.97
C THR A 2 5.20 1.60 -18.19
N ASN A 3 4.07 2.29 -18.40
CA ASN A 3 3.79 3.61 -17.80
C ASN A 3 3.38 3.58 -16.31
N PHE A 4 3.22 2.40 -15.70
CA PHE A 4 2.87 2.26 -14.28
C PHE A 4 4.07 2.49 -13.34
N PHE A 5 5.29 2.20 -13.80
CA PHE A 5 6.53 2.35 -13.02
C PHE A 5 7.04 3.79 -12.94
N LYS A 6 6.56 4.69 -13.81
CA LYS A 6 7.02 6.09 -13.88
C LYS A 6 6.37 7.02 -12.86
N THR A 7 5.25 6.62 -12.25
CA THR A 7 4.44 7.50 -11.39
C THR A 7 4.64 7.16 -9.91
N ASN A 8 4.79 8.18 -9.06
CA ASN A 8 4.95 8.02 -7.61
C ASN A 8 3.78 7.23 -6.99
N ILE A 9 2.57 7.38 -7.53
CA ILE A 9 1.36 6.66 -7.10
C ILE A 9 1.40 5.19 -7.54
N GLY A 10 1.91 4.90 -8.73
CA GLY A 10 2.05 3.53 -9.24
C GLY A 10 3.03 2.71 -8.39
N ARG A 11 4.16 3.30 -8.01
CA ARG A 11 5.14 2.70 -7.10
C ARG A 11 4.54 2.42 -5.72
N LEU A 12 3.78 3.37 -5.17
CA LEU A 12 3.10 3.19 -3.88
C LEU A 12 2.11 2.02 -3.90
N ARG A 13 1.35 1.86 -5.00
CA ARG A 13 0.43 0.73 -5.15
C ARG A 13 1.15 -0.61 -5.17
N ILE A 14 2.24 -0.72 -5.92
CA ILE A 14 3.02 -1.95 -6.00
C ILE A 14 3.60 -2.29 -4.63
N LEU A 15 4.19 -1.29 -3.95
CA LEU A 15 4.74 -1.47 -2.61
C LEU A 15 3.67 -1.89 -1.59
N GLY A 16 2.49 -1.26 -1.61
CA GLY A 16 1.39 -1.63 -0.72
C GLY A 16 0.84 -3.03 -0.99
N PHE A 17 0.79 -3.46 -2.25
CA PHE A 17 0.43 -4.83 -2.60
C PHE A 17 1.49 -5.84 -2.12
N LEU A 18 2.77 -5.53 -2.30
CA LEU A 18 3.87 -6.39 -1.85
C LEU A 18 3.92 -6.50 -0.32
N GLU A 19 3.70 -5.39 0.38
CA GLU A 19 3.62 -5.33 1.83
C GLU A 19 2.45 -6.19 2.34
N GLY A 20 1.24 -5.98 1.81
CA GLY A 20 0.06 -6.73 2.24
C GLY A 20 0.17 -8.23 1.91
N LEU A 21 0.78 -8.57 0.78
CA LEU A 21 1.06 -9.97 0.42
C LEU A 21 2.09 -10.59 1.36
N SER A 22 3.15 -9.85 1.72
CA SER A 22 4.16 -10.33 2.68
C SER A 22 3.57 -10.52 4.09
N LEU A 23 2.65 -9.65 4.53
CA LEU A 23 1.89 -9.80 5.77
C LEU A 23 1.02 -11.06 5.74
N LEU A 24 0.31 -11.28 4.62
CA LEU A 24 -0.55 -12.46 4.44
C LEU A 24 0.27 -13.74 4.52
N ILE A 25 1.43 -13.80 3.87
CA ILE A 25 2.36 -14.94 3.94
C ILE A 25 2.84 -15.15 5.38
N LEU A 26 3.17 -14.08 6.10
CA LEU A 26 3.65 -14.18 7.48
C LEU A 26 2.56 -14.74 8.42
N ILE A 27 1.31 -14.32 8.25
CA ILE A 27 0.18 -14.81 9.05
C ILE A 27 -0.25 -16.22 8.65
N PHE A 28 -0.38 -16.50 7.35
CA PHE A 28 -0.89 -17.80 6.88
C PHE A 28 0.16 -18.91 6.81
N ILE A 29 1.45 -18.57 6.78
CA ILE A 29 2.53 -19.56 6.72
C ILE A 29 3.36 -19.52 7.98
N ALA A 30 3.89 -18.35 8.37
CA ALA A 30 4.84 -18.30 9.48
C ALA A 30 4.18 -18.55 10.85
N VAL A 31 2.93 -18.11 11.08
CA VAL A 31 2.19 -18.40 12.31
C VAL A 31 1.86 -19.89 12.44
N PRO A 32 1.18 -20.56 11.49
CA PRO A 32 0.89 -21.99 11.63
C PRO A 32 2.16 -22.82 11.69
N LEU A 33 3.21 -22.48 10.93
CA LEU A 33 4.48 -23.19 11.05
C LEU A 33 5.09 -23.05 12.45
N LYS A 34 5.04 -21.86 13.04
CA LYS A 34 5.54 -21.62 14.41
C LYS A 34 4.76 -22.44 15.46
N TYR A 35 3.44 -22.55 15.33
CA TYR A 35 2.60 -23.24 16.32
C TYR A 35 2.51 -24.76 16.09
N ILE A 36 2.62 -25.24 14.85
CA ILE A 36 2.50 -26.67 14.51
C ILE A 36 3.86 -27.37 14.56
N PHE A 37 4.93 -26.71 14.11
CA PHE A 37 6.27 -27.31 14.01
C PHE A 37 7.25 -26.80 15.08
N ASP A 38 6.79 -25.94 16.01
CA ASP A 38 7.58 -25.28 17.06
C ASP A 38 8.87 -24.61 16.55
N ASN A 39 8.95 -24.33 15.25
CA ASN A 39 10.16 -23.83 14.60
C ASN A 39 9.97 -22.36 14.21
N PRO A 40 10.51 -21.40 14.99
CA PRO A 40 10.33 -19.97 14.73
C PRO A 40 11.22 -19.43 13.61
N SER A 41 12.03 -20.26 12.94
CA SER A 41 13.04 -19.79 11.96
C SER A 41 12.43 -18.95 10.83
N LEU A 42 11.27 -19.35 10.32
CA LEU A 42 10.61 -18.69 9.19
C LEU A 42 10.01 -17.33 9.59
N THR A 43 9.42 -17.23 10.80
CA THR A 43 8.96 -15.96 11.37
C THR A 43 10.14 -15.01 11.66
N LYS A 44 11.27 -15.55 12.15
CA LYS A 44 12.46 -14.77 12.50
C LYS A 44 13.12 -14.14 11.27
N MET A 45 13.06 -14.83 10.13
CA MET A 45 13.58 -14.31 8.86
C MET A 45 12.58 -13.37 8.15
N MET A 46 11.29 -13.73 8.12
CA MET A 46 10.27 -12.95 7.42
C MET A 46 9.86 -11.68 8.16
N GLY A 47 9.95 -11.65 9.50
CA GLY A 47 9.64 -10.46 10.30
C GLY A 47 10.45 -9.22 9.89
N PRO A 48 11.78 -9.28 9.87
CA PRO A 48 12.63 -8.17 9.42
C PRO A 48 12.40 -7.77 7.95
N ILE A 49 12.18 -8.76 7.07
CA ILE A 49 11.91 -8.53 5.65
C ILE A 49 10.61 -7.74 5.49
N HIS A 50 9.54 -8.19 6.14
CA HIS A 50 8.26 -7.51 6.14
C HIS A 50 8.35 -6.11 6.79
N GLY A 51 9.04 -5.98 7.93
CA GLY A 51 9.25 -4.70 8.59
C GLY A 51 10.00 -3.68 7.72
N ALA A 52 11.01 -4.12 6.97
CA ALA A 52 11.72 -3.26 6.02
C ALA A 52 10.82 -2.81 4.86
N LEU A 53 10.01 -3.72 4.32
CA LEU A 53 9.00 -3.44 3.29
C LEU A 53 7.95 -2.43 3.79
N PHE A 54 7.47 -2.61 5.02
CA PHE A 54 6.51 -1.71 5.67
C PHE A 54 7.09 -0.31 5.84
N LEU A 55 8.32 -0.18 6.33
CA LEU A 55 8.96 1.11 6.50
C LEU A 55 9.15 1.84 5.15
N LEU A 56 9.60 1.11 4.14
CA LEU A 56 9.77 1.63 2.78
C LEU A 56 8.44 2.07 2.15
N PHE A 57 7.35 1.34 2.42
CA PHE A 57 6.00 1.72 2.04
C PHE A 57 5.56 3.02 2.73
N ILE A 58 5.77 3.16 4.05
CA ILE A 58 5.41 4.38 4.80
C ILE A 58 6.14 5.60 4.22
N PHE A 59 7.44 5.52 3.98
CA PHE A 59 8.21 6.63 3.40
C PHE A 59 7.66 7.03 2.03
N ASN A 60 7.35 6.06 1.16
CA ASN A 60 6.74 6.34 -0.14
C ASN A 60 5.33 6.93 0.00
N ALA A 61 4.52 6.43 0.93
CA ALA A 61 3.16 6.91 1.18
C ALA A 61 3.15 8.37 1.63
N LEU A 62 4.08 8.73 2.52
CA LEU A 62 4.27 10.09 2.99
C LEU A 62 4.75 11.01 1.87
N SER A 63 5.75 10.58 1.10
CA SER A 63 6.29 11.36 -0.02
C SER A 63 5.22 11.67 -1.07
N VAL A 64 4.45 10.66 -1.48
CA VAL A 64 3.30 10.83 -2.40
C VAL A 64 2.21 11.69 -1.78
N GLY A 65 1.94 11.52 -0.48
CA GLY A 65 0.93 12.31 0.24
C GLY A 65 1.27 13.81 0.28
N VAL A 66 2.55 14.15 0.47
CA VAL A 66 3.06 15.52 0.38
C VAL A 66 2.90 16.05 -1.05
N GLU A 67 3.42 15.31 -2.04
CA GLU A 67 3.43 15.76 -3.44
C GLU A 67 2.00 15.96 -4.00
N GLN A 68 1.06 15.10 -3.62
CA GLN A 68 -0.34 15.19 -4.04
C GLN A 68 -1.19 16.11 -3.14
N ASN A 69 -0.59 16.82 -2.17
CA ASN A 69 -1.29 17.69 -1.21
C ASN A 69 -2.49 16.99 -0.54
N TRP A 70 -2.29 15.74 -0.13
CA TRP A 70 -3.32 15.01 0.59
C TRP A 70 -3.51 15.60 1.99
N LYS A 71 -4.77 15.68 2.46
CA LYS A 71 -5.04 15.93 3.88
C LYS A 71 -4.45 14.76 4.67
N PHE A 72 -3.26 14.97 5.25
CA PHE A 72 -2.47 13.99 6.00
C PHE A 72 -3.32 13.19 7.00
N LYS A 73 -4.20 13.87 7.72
CA LYS A 73 -5.08 13.23 8.71
C LYS A 73 -6.12 12.27 8.11
N THR A 74 -6.56 12.48 6.88
CA THR A 74 -7.73 11.76 6.33
C THR A 74 -7.38 10.72 5.26
N THR A 75 -6.40 11.01 4.41
CA THR A 75 -6.06 10.12 3.28
C THR A 75 -4.86 9.25 3.62
N THR A 76 -3.76 9.82 4.10
CA THR A 76 -2.56 9.07 4.48
C THR A 76 -2.83 8.09 5.62
N SER A 77 -3.59 8.51 6.65
CA SER A 77 -3.96 7.63 7.75
C SER A 77 -4.83 6.45 7.29
N LYS A 78 -5.72 6.65 6.31
CA LYS A 78 -6.50 5.54 5.72
C LYS A 78 -5.61 4.59 4.94
N VAL A 79 -4.63 5.11 4.19
CA VAL A 79 -3.64 4.32 3.45
C VAL A 79 -2.82 3.43 4.36
N LEU A 80 -2.35 3.96 5.50
CA LEU A 80 -1.69 3.15 6.51
C LEU A 80 -2.62 2.10 7.13
N LEU A 81 -3.84 2.48 7.52
CA LEU A 81 -4.80 1.55 8.14
C LEU A 81 -5.20 0.41 7.20
N ALA A 82 -5.33 0.73 5.91
CA ALA A 82 -5.63 -0.22 4.86
C ALA A 82 -4.47 -1.15 4.50
N CYS A 83 -3.24 -0.82 4.93
CA CYS A 83 -2.06 -1.67 4.78
C CYS A 83 -2.09 -2.82 5.79
N ILE A 84 -2.54 -2.52 7.01
CA ILE A 84 -2.68 -3.49 8.12
C ILE A 84 -3.78 -4.52 7.82
N ILE A 85 -4.75 -4.16 7.00
CA ILE A 85 -5.81 -5.06 6.56
C ILE A 85 -5.38 -5.64 5.20
N PRO A 86 -5.16 -6.97 5.06
CA PRO A 86 -4.69 -7.56 3.80
C PRO A 86 -5.57 -7.23 2.58
N PHE A 87 -6.84 -6.89 2.81
CA PHE A 87 -7.82 -6.45 1.80
C PHE A 87 -8.01 -4.93 1.70
N GLY A 88 -7.41 -4.12 2.57
CA GLY A 88 -7.61 -2.68 2.61
C GLY A 88 -6.98 -1.96 1.40
N THR A 89 -5.88 -2.49 0.89
CA THR A 89 -5.20 -1.97 -0.31
C THR A 89 -6.13 -1.93 -1.53
N PHE A 90 -7.01 -2.92 -1.69
CA PHE A 90 -8.01 -2.98 -2.76
C PHE A 90 -9.14 -1.95 -2.58
N TYR A 91 -9.55 -1.67 -1.34
CA TYR A 91 -10.55 -0.63 -1.06
C TYR A 91 -10.04 0.77 -1.37
N ILE A 92 -8.77 1.03 -1.07
CA ILE A 92 -8.10 2.30 -1.34
C ILE A 92 -7.84 2.51 -2.81
N ASP A 93 -7.48 1.45 -3.52
CA ASP A 93 -7.42 1.45 -4.97
C ASP A 93 -8.71 2.00 -5.59
N HIS A 94 -9.84 1.43 -5.16
CA HIS A 94 -11.16 1.77 -5.67
C HIS A 94 -11.62 3.19 -5.28
N LYS A 95 -11.21 3.68 -4.11
CA LYS A 95 -11.64 5.00 -3.57
C LYS A 95 -10.77 6.16 -4.01
N ILE A 96 -9.47 5.96 -4.20
CA ILE A 96 -8.51 7.00 -4.63
C ILE A 96 -8.43 7.11 -6.16
N LEU A 97 -8.44 5.99 -6.91
CA LEU A 97 -8.42 6.07 -8.38
C LEU A 97 -9.67 6.71 -8.99
N ARG A 98 -10.83 6.51 -8.35
CA ARG A 98 -12.10 7.08 -8.84
C ARG A 98 -12.15 8.60 -8.67
N LYS A 99 -11.45 9.17 -7.68
CA LYS A 99 -11.34 10.64 -7.53
C LYS A 99 -10.37 11.28 -8.53
N SER A 100 -9.31 10.59 -8.93
CA SER A 100 -8.36 11.11 -9.93
C SER A 100 -8.98 11.19 -11.34
N LYS A 101 -9.90 10.27 -11.69
CA LYS A 101 -10.67 10.37 -12.96
C LYS A 101 -11.61 11.58 -13.00
N LEU A 102 -12.17 12.00 -11.86
CA LEU A 102 -13.12 13.11 -11.81
C LEU A 102 -12.45 14.49 -11.87
N LYS A 103 -11.19 14.62 -11.41
CA LYS A 103 -10.47 15.88 -11.48
C LYS A 103 -9.93 16.22 -12.88
N ILE A 104 -9.75 15.20 -13.73
CA ILE A 104 -9.37 15.39 -15.14
C ILE A 104 -10.60 15.80 -15.96
N ASN A 105 -11.77 15.21 -15.71
CA ASN A 105 -13.00 15.52 -16.46
C ASN A 105 -13.47 16.97 -16.22
N ASN A 106 -13.35 17.49 -15.00
CA ASN A 106 -13.79 18.86 -14.67
C ASN A 106 -12.85 19.98 -15.15
N LYS A 107 -11.68 19.69 -15.73
CA LYS A 107 -10.84 20.72 -16.40
C LYS A 107 -11.07 20.79 -17.91
N VAL A 108 -11.78 19.84 -18.51
CA VAL A 108 -11.96 19.76 -19.97
C VAL A 108 -13.23 20.50 -20.42
N CYS A 109 -14.24 20.67 -19.55
CA CYS A 109 -15.36 21.56 -19.81
C CYS A 109 -15.11 22.96 -19.23
N LYS A 110 -14.28 23.75 -19.91
CA LYS A 110 -14.46 25.20 -19.93
C LYS A 110 -14.62 25.61 -21.40
N PRO A 111 -15.84 25.58 -21.97
CA PRO A 111 -16.09 26.28 -23.21
C PRO A 111 -15.92 27.78 -22.92
N ILE A 112 -15.01 28.40 -23.68
CA ILE A 112 -14.98 29.84 -23.93
C ILE A 112 -15.97 30.09 -25.07
#